data_AF-A0AAD5UL73-F1
#
_entry.id   AF-A0AAD5UL73-F1
#
_cell.length_a   1.000
_cell.length_b   1.000
_cell.length_c   1.000
_cell.angle_alpha   90.00
_cell.angle_beta   90.00
_cell.angle_gamma   90.00
#
_symmetry.space_group_name_H-M   'P 1'
#
loop_
_entity.id
_entity.type
_entity.pdbx_description
1 polymer ?
#
loop_
_entity_poly.entity_id
_entity_poly.type
_entity_poly.pdbx_seq_one_letter_code
_entity_poly.pdbx_strand_id
1 'polypeptide(L)'
;MSNQWAKLQIYRKASMDLTVLGIVTLTQGVGLRNIATLKPNFGDLSSGVINPLLLFALDALIWMLLAGFQTAYKFLLQERFYRNTLTQYADVLSLSNISMLLLDEKCHGYYIHGKSVHSTADTDMEELNNCLKKETNDLVPRRGLADTNQQIFEVFLNLEFRKLFDQIQSNTQPDTTRTLQMMQRLSSQTLPLLESNKNEKITVWKQMQNFNIKQKTFIEKIAGAIPDTSKGPVFMNDQNGIIYCLLYGLETHLMVFYISLYTALDYWTNPVLAGFTIWAVDKLLCGLRIWLGEKNIAIKGHLDSKYLLG
;
A
#
# COMPACT_ATOMS: atom_id res chain seq x y z
N MET A 1 9.51 -11.86 1.00
CA MET A 1 8.99 -10.65 0.33
C MET A 1 7.48 -10.51 0.44
N SER A 2 6.69 -11.52 0.05
CA SER A 2 5.23 -11.44 0.06
C SER A 2 4.60 -11.17 1.44
N ASN A 3 5.13 -11.77 2.51
CA ASN A 3 4.66 -11.46 3.88
C ASN A 3 4.98 -10.00 4.27
N GLN A 4 6.17 -9.49 3.95
CA GLN A 4 6.51 -8.07 4.19
C GLN A 4 5.57 -7.13 3.43
N TRP A 5 5.19 -7.49 2.21
CA TRP A 5 4.18 -6.75 1.46
C TRP A 5 2.79 -6.80 2.11
N ALA A 6 2.33 -7.96 2.60
CA ALA A 6 1.07 -8.07 3.34
C ALA A 6 1.08 -7.19 4.59
N LYS A 7 2.20 -7.13 5.32
CA LYS A 7 2.39 -6.21 6.46
C LYS A 7 2.35 -4.74 6.04
N LEU A 8 2.92 -4.39 4.90
CA LEU A 8 2.87 -3.02 4.36
C LEU A 8 1.46 -2.60 3.95
N GLN A 9 0.62 -3.53 3.47
CA GLN A 9 -0.76 -3.21 3.08
C GLN A 9 -1.61 -2.67 4.24
N ILE A 10 -1.33 -3.13 5.46
CA ILE A 10 -2.01 -2.69 6.69
C ILE A 10 -1.26 -1.62 7.48
N TYR A 11 -0.13 -1.14 6.96
CA TYR A 11 0.65 -0.10 7.62
C TYR A 11 -0.13 1.21 7.67
N ARG A 12 -0.18 1.83 8.86
CA ARG A 12 -0.99 3.05 9.14
C ARG A 12 -0.22 4.05 9.99
N LYS A 13 -0.58 5.33 9.92
CA LYS A 13 0.03 6.41 10.71
C LYS A 13 -0.44 6.38 12.16
N ALA A 14 -1.74 6.29 12.37
CA ALA A 14 -2.38 6.24 13.67
C ALA A 14 -2.74 4.78 14.01
N SER A 15 -2.44 4.38 15.24
CA SER A 15 -2.84 3.09 15.77
C SER A 15 -4.28 3.18 16.26
N MET A 16 -5.18 2.43 15.62
CA MET A 16 -6.60 2.43 15.96
C MET A 16 -6.87 2.01 17.41
N ASP A 17 -6.11 1.02 17.90
CA ASP A 17 -6.27 0.49 19.26
C ASP A 17 -6.04 1.59 20.32
N LEU A 18 -5.01 2.44 20.14
CA LEU A 18 -4.75 3.57 21.06
C LEU A 18 -5.79 4.68 20.91
N THR A 19 -6.32 4.93 19.71
CA THR A 19 -7.34 5.96 19.50
C THR A 19 -8.65 5.58 20.16
N VAL A 20 -9.10 4.33 20.01
CA VAL A 20 -10.32 3.83 20.67
C VAL A 20 -10.16 3.81 22.18
N LEU A 21 -9.01 3.35 22.69
CA LEU A 21 -8.73 3.39 24.13
C LEU A 21 -8.73 4.84 24.65
N GLY A 22 -8.08 5.75 23.92
CA GLY A 22 -8.01 7.17 24.28
C GLY A 22 -9.38 7.83 24.30
N ILE A 23 -10.22 7.61 23.30
CA ILE A 23 -11.54 8.25 23.26
C ILE A 23 -12.48 7.72 24.33
N VAL A 24 -12.48 6.40 24.58
CA VAL A 24 -13.32 5.79 25.62
C VAL A 24 -12.89 6.25 27.02
N THR A 25 -11.58 6.31 27.28
CA THR A 25 -11.05 6.78 28.57
C THR A 25 -11.33 8.27 28.80
N LEU A 26 -11.22 9.11 27.78
CA LEU A 26 -11.51 10.54 27.89
C LEU A 26 -13.01 10.82 28.02
N THR A 27 -13.86 10.15 27.25
CA THR A 27 -15.32 10.39 27.29
C THR A 27 -15.98 9.79 28.53
N GLN A 28 -15.71 8.50 28.83
CA GLN A 28 -16.33 7.78 29.94
C GLN A 28 -15.51 7.85 31.24
N GLY A 29 -14.18 7.75 31.17
CA GLY A 29 -13.32 7.72 32.34
C GLY A 29 -13.18 9.10 33.01
N VAL A 30 -12.89 10.14 32.23
CA VAL A 30 -12.83 11.54 32.73
C VAL A 30 -14.23 12.16 32.79
N GLY A 31 -15.19 11.65 32.02
CA GLY A 31 -16.55 12.17 31.95
C GLY A 31 -16.69 13.37 31.02
N LEU A 32 -15.77 13.59 30.07
CA LEU A 32 -15.81 14.71 29.11
C LEU A 32 -17.10 14.72 28.28
N ARG A 33 -17.79 13.58 28.16
CA ARG A 33 -19.13 13.50 27.56
C ARG A 33 -20.11 14.50 28.18
N ASN A 34 -20.00 14.78 29.48
CA ASN A 34 -20.91 15.69 30.19
C ASN A 34 -20.68 17.18 29.85
N ILE A 35 -19.57 17.53 29.21
CA ILE A 35 -19.34 18.87 28.66
C ILE A 35 -20.35 19.17 27.53
N ALA A 36 -20.88 18.14 26.88
CA ALA A 36 -21.90 18.29 25.85
C ALA A 36 -23.30 18.68 26.39
N THR A 37 -23.42 18.98 27.68
CA THR A 37 -24.65 19.48 28.31
C THR A 37 -24.76 21.01 28.20
N LEU A 38 -25.97 21.53 28.09
CA LEU A 38 -26.25 22.98 27.99
C LEU A 38 -26.07 23.68 29.35
N LYS A 39 -24.84 23.70 29.87
CA LYS A 39 -24.50 24.35 31.13
C LYS A 39 -23.52 25.51 30.88
N PRO A 40 -23.66 26.63 31.62
CA PRO A 40 -22.80 27.79 31.43
C PRO A 40 -21.36 27.61 31.95
N ASN A 41 -21.11 26.56 32.75
CA ASN A 41 -19.79 26.31 33.34
C ASN A 41 -19.15 25.05 32.74
N PHE A 42 -18.01 25.22 32.05
CA PHE A 42 -17.25 24.14 31.42
C PHE A 42 -16.64 23.14 32.42
N GLY A 43 -16.47 23.52 33.69
CA GLY A 43 -15.89 22.66 34.73
C GLY A 43 -16.89 21.73 35.43
N ASP A 44 -18.20 21.89 35.19
CA ASP A 44 -19.23 21.06 35.81
C ASP A 44 -19.51 19.80 34.98
N LEU A 45 -18.94 18.67 35.40
CA LEU A 45 -19.09 17.37 34.74
C LEU A 45 -20.30 16.57 35.25
N SER A 46 -21.26 17.20 35.92
CA SER A 46 -22.47 16.51 36.38
C SER A 46 -23.40 16.15 35.21
N SER A 47 -24.13 15.03 35.36
CA SER A 47 -25.06 14.54 34.33
C SER A 47 -26.14 15.58 33.99
N GLY A 48 -26.52 15.66 32.71
CA GLY A 48 -27.52 16.61 32.22
C GLY A 48 -28.07 16.21 30.85
N VAL A 49 -28.94 17.05 30.27
CA VAL A 49 -29.48 16.82 28.92
C VAL A 49 -28.39 17.11 27.88
N ILE A 50 -28.06 16.08 27.11
CA ILE A 50 -27.00 16.13 26.09
C ILE A 50 -27.54 16.78 24.82
N ASN A 51 -26.82 17.77 24.28
CA ASN A 51 -27.13 18.34 22.98
C ASN A 51 -26.43 17.53 21.88
N PRO A 52 -27.14 16.97 20.88
CA PRO A 52 -26.54 16.15 19.83
C PRO A 52 -25.44 16.86 19.03
N LEU A 53 -25.60 18.16 18.76
CA LEU A 53 -24.62 18.93 17.98
C LEU A 53 -23.33 19.13 18.77
N LEU A 54 -23.45 19.40 20.07
CA LEU A 54 -22.29 19.61 20.95
C LEU A 54 -21.56 18.30 21.22
N LEU A 55 -22.30 17.19 21.34
CA LEU A 55 -21.73 15.84 21.45
C LEU A 55 -20.93 15.48 20.21
N PHE A 56 -21.51 15.67 19.02
CA PHE A 56 -20.82 15.46 17.75
C PHE A 56 -19.52 16.28 17.65
N ALA A 57 -19.58 17.57 17.99
CA ALA A 57 -18.42 18.44 17.96
C ALA A 57 -17.32 18.00 18.94
N LEU A 58 -17.71 17.60 20.16
CA LEU A 58 -16.78 17.15 21.19
C LEU A 58 -16.08 15.84 20.81
N ASP A 59 -16.84 14.84 20.37
CA ASP A 59 -16.31 13.56 19.94
C ASP A 59 -15.38 13.69 18.73
N ALA A 60 -15.80 14.45 17.72
CA ALA A 60 -14.97 14.71 16.54
C ALA A 60 -13.67 15.45 16.92
N LEU A 61 -13.75 16.42 17.84
CA LEU A 61 -12.58 17.16 18.30
C LEU A 61 -11.60 16.28 19.08
N ILE A 62 -12.08 15.47 20.03
CA ILE A 62 -11.23 14.52 20.78
C ILE A 62 -10.57 13.53 19.82
N TRP A 63 -11.34 12.97 18.87
CA TRP A 63 -10.81 12.04 17.89
C TRP A 63 -9.72 12.68 17.03
N MET A 64 -9.96 13.89 16.50
CA MET A 64 -8.99 14.63 15.70
C MET A 64 -7.73 14.97 16.49
N LEU A 65 -7.85 15.35 17.77
CA LEU A 65 -6.70 15.62 18.63
C LEU A 65 -5.86 14.37 18.88
N LEU A 66 -6.50 13.23 19.19
CA LEU A 66 -5.80 11.96 19.39
C LEU A 66 -5.09 11.50 18.11
N ALA A 67 -5.77 11.53 16.97
CA ALA A 67 -5.20 11.13 15.69
C ALA A 67 -4.09 12.10 15.22
N GLY A 68 -4.29 13.40 15.44
CA GLY A 68 -3.30 14.44 15.18
C GLY A 68 -2.05 14.26 16.02
N PHE A 69 -2.21 13.97 17.33
CA PHE A 69 -1.10 13.67 18.22
C PHE A 69 -0.32 12.41 17.78
N GLN A 70 -1.02 11.32 17.46
CA GLN A 70 -0.36 10.10 16.97
C GLN A 70 0.39 10.33 15.65
N THR A 71 -0.22 11.07 14.72
CA THR A 71 0.41 11.41 13.44
C THR A 71 1.64 12.30 13.64
N ALA A 72 1.55 13.31 14.51
CA ALA A 72 2.67 14.17 14.85
C ALA A 72 3.80 13.40 15.54
N TYR A 73 3.47 12.51 16.48
CA TYR A 73 4.43 11.61 17.13
C TYR A 73 5.18 10.77 16.09
N LYS A 74 4.44 10.16 15.16
CA LYS A 74 5.02 9.35 14.10
C LYS A 74 5.93 10.15 13.17
N PHE A 75 5.46 11.31 12.72
CA PHE A 75 6.23 12.18 11.84
C PHE A 75 7.51 12.70 12.53
N LEU A 76 7.40 13.22 13.76
CA LEU A 76 8.51 13.86 14.46
C LEU A 76 9.54 12.87 15.00
N LEU A 77 9.10 11.69 15.44
CA LEU A 77 9.97 10.70 16.08
C LEU A 77 10.23 9.48 15.19
N GLN A 78 9.22 8.87 14.58
CA GLN A 78 9.48 7.66 13.81
C GLN A 78 10.14 7.96 12.48
N GLU A 79 9.57 8.84 11.65
CA GLU A 79 10.13 9.12 10.31
C GLU A 79 11.47 9.86 10.37
N ARG A 80 11.73 10.60 11.45
CA ARG A 80 13.01 11.29 11.65
C ARG A 80 14.13 10.38 12.15
N PHE A 81 13.83 9.44 13.05
CA PHE A 81 14.85 8.58 13.65
C PHE A 81 14.96 7.19 12.99
N TYR A 82 13.90 6.69 12.38
CA TYR A 82 13.85 5.38 11.72
C TYR A 82 13.62 5.54 10.21
N ARG A 83 14.29 4.70 9.42
CA ARG A 83 14.17 4.72 7.95
C ARG A 83 12.75 4.35 7.52
N ASN A 84 12.24 5.04 6.49
CA ASN A 84 10.90 4.80 5.95
C ASN A 84 10.71 3.33 5.56
N THR A 85 9.61 2.73 6.00
CA THR A 85 9.29 1.31 5.77
C THR A 85 9.17 0.98 4.28
N LEU A 86 8.76 1.93 3.44
CA LEU A 86 8.69 1.75 1.98
C LEU A 86 10.07 1.66 1.34
N THR A 87 10.99 2.52 1.74
CA THR A 87 12.38 2.46 1.26
C THR A 87 13.03 1.16 1.72
N GLN A 88 12.76 0.71 2.95
CA GLN A 88 13.23 -0.58 3.44
C GLN A 88 12.69 -1.75 2.59
N TYR A 89 11.43 -1.68 2.15
CA TYR A 89 10.87 -2.71 1.26
C TYR A 89 11.49 -2.68 -0.14
N ALA A 90 11.71 -1.49 -0.71
CA ALA A 90 12.41 -1.35 -1.98
C ALA A 90 13.85 -1.89 -1.91
N ASP A 91 14.54 -1.67 -0.78
CA ASP A 91 15.86 -2.23 -0.51
C ASP A 91 15.82 -3.76 -0.53
N VAL A 92 14.87 -4.40 0.17
CA VAL A 92 14.69 -5.86 0.17
C VAL A 92 14.42 -6.41 -1.23
N LEU A 93 13.60 -5.70 -2.02
CA LEU A 93 13.33 -6.08 -3.42
C LEU A 93 14.60 -6.01 -4.28
N SER A 94 15.41 -4.95 -4.12
CA SER A 94 16.67 -4.78 -4.85
C SER A 94 17.72 -5.83 -4.48
N LEU A 95 17.83 -6.19 -3.19
CA LEU A 95 18.72 -7.25 -2.74
C LEU A 95 18.32 -8.61 -3.31
N SER A 96 17.02 -8.83 -3.50
CA SER A 96 16.47 -10.08 -4.02
C SER A 96 16.36 -10.11 -5.55
N ASN A 97 16.81 -9.07 -6.24
CA ASN A 97 16.72 -8.92 -7.70
C ASN A 97 15.29 -9.06 -8.29
N ILE A 98 14.26 -8.63 -7.55
CA ILE A 98 12.84 -8.74 -7.95
C ILE A 98 12.24 -7.34 -8.09
N SER A 99 11.72 -7.02 -9.27
CA SER A 99 10.95 -5.79 -9.48
C SER A 99 9.45 -6.01 -9.31
N MET A 100 8.75 -5.00 -8.81
CA MET A 100 7.31 -5.07 -8.53
C MET A 100 6.55 -4.05 -9.36
N LEU A 101 5.50 -4.48 -10.06
CA LEU A 101 4.55 -3.60 -10.74
C LEU A 101 3.18 -3.72 -10.04
N LEU A 102 2.70 -2.59 -9.54
CA LEU A 102 1.41 -2.42 -8.89
C LEU A 102 0.53 -1.60 -9.82
N LEU A 103 -0.67 -2.08 -10.13
CA LEU A 103 -1.62 -1.35 -10.95
C LEU A 103 -2.86 -1.08 -10.11
N ASP A 104 -3.18 0.19 -9.91
CA ASP A 104 -4.39 0.63 -9.23
C ASP A 104 -5.54 0.71 -10.24
N GLU A 105 -5.25 1.33 -11.41
CA GLU A 105 -6.15 1.35 -12.55
C GLU A 105 -5.61 0.50 -13.71
N LYS A 106 -6.35 0.44 -14.83
CA LYS A 106 -5.96 -0.37 -16.00
C LYS A 106 -4.60 0.03 -16.56
N CYS A 107 -4.34 1.34 -16.65
CA CYS A 107 -3.15 1.90 -17.27
C CYS A 107 -2.34 2.80 -16.32
N HIS A 108 -2.69 2.84 -15.04
CA HIS A 108 -1.99 3.62 -14.03
C HIS A 108 -1.61 2.76 -12.84
N GLY A 109 -0.45 3.03 -12.27
CA GLY A 109 -0.01 2.42 -11.04
C GLY A 109 1.41 2.83 -10.67
N TYR A 110 2.12 1.94 -9.98
CA TYR A 110 3.43 2.18 -9.43
C TYR A 110 4.37 1.02 -9.71
N TYR A 111 5.64 1.33 -9.97
CA TYR A 111 6.71 0.39 -10.23
C TYR A 111 7.83 0.58 -9.22
N ILE A 112 8.21 -0.51 -8.57
CA ILE A 112 9.41 -0.59 -7.75
C ILE A 112 10.47 -1.32 -8.55
N HIS A 113 11.53 -0.59 -8.87
CA HIS A 113 12.72 -1.15 -9.47
C HIS A 113 13.52 -1.90 -8.40
N GLY A 114 13.63 -3.21 -8.56
CA GLY A 114 14.36 -4.08 -7.65
C GLY A 114 15.44 -4.88 -8.35
N LYS A 115 16.02 -4.37 -9.44
CA LYS A 115 17.19 -5.03 -10.05
C LYS A 115 18.40 -4.82 -9.14
N SER A 116 19.09 -5.90 -8.79
CA SER A 116 20.32 -5.80 -8.01
C SER A 116 21.43 -5.17 -8.87
N VAL A 117 22.26 -4.34 -8.23
CA VAL A 117 23.49 -3.80 -8.85
C VAL A 117 24.63 -4.82 -8.84
N HIS A 118 24.51 -5.86 -8.02
CA HIS A 118 25.48 -6.94 -7.90
C HIS A 118 25.12 -8.08 -8.86
N SER A 119 26.15 -8.84 -9.27
CA SER A 119 26.00 -9.98 -10.19
C SER A 119 25.18 -11.13 -9.61
N THR A 120 25.17 -11.27 -8.29
CA THR A 120 24.51 -12.33 -7.54
C THR A 120 23.71 -11.72 -6.39
N ALA A 121 22.51 -12.26 -6.16
CA ALA A 121 21.59 -11.85 -5.10
C ALA A 121 21.51 -12.89 -3.96
N ASP A 122 21.69 -14.17 -4.31
CA ASP A 122 21.65 -15.30 -3.38
C ASP A 122 23.08 -15.71 -3.02
N THR A 123 23.70 -15.02 -2.06
CA THR A 123 25.08 -15.28 -1.62
C THR A 123 25.16 -15.47 -0.11
N ASP A 124 26.32 -15.95 0.35
CA ASP A 124 26.61 -16.03 1.78
C ASP A 124 26.61 -14.64 2.44
N MET A 125 26.37 -14.61 3.76
CA MET A 125 26.27 -13.37 4.53
C MET A 125 27.55 -12.55 4.49
N GLU A 126 28.71 -13.19 4.39
CA GLU A 126 29.99 -12.49 4.24
C GLU A 126 30.08 -11.74 2.91
N GLU A 127 29.71 -12.41 1.80
CA GLU A 127 29.68 -11.80 0.47
C GLU A 127 28.66 -10.67 0.39
N LEU A 128 27.47 -10.86 0.97
CA LEU A 128 26.45 -9.82 1.07
C LEU A 128 26.98 -8.59 1.82
N ASN A 129 27.66 -8.78 2.94
CA ASN A 129 28.26 -7.67 3.70
C ASN A 129 29.33 -6.93 2.88
N ASN A 130 30.15 -7.66 2.11
CA ASN A 130 31.13 -7.07 1.21
C ASN A 130 30.47 -6.26 0.09
N CYS A 131 29.36 -6.74 -0.47
CA CYS A 131 28.53 -6.01 -1.42
C CYS A 131 27.96 -4.71 -0.82
N LEU A 132 27.44 -4.75 0.40
CA LEU A 132 26.94 -3.56 1.11
C LEU A 132 28.03 -2.54 1.42
N LYS A 133 29.25 -2.99 1.76
CA LYS A 133 30.42 -2.11 1.92
C LYS A 133 30.81 -1.43 0.61
N LYS A 134 30.78 -2.16 -0.51
CA LYS A 134 31.05 -1.59 -1.84
C LYS A 134 30.02 -0.51 -2.21
N GLU A 135 28.75 -0.72 -1.89
CA GLU A 135 27.70 0.30 -2.07
C GLU A 135 27.92 1.53 -1.17
N THR A 136 28.29 1.32 0.09
CA THR A 136 28.55 2.42 1.04
C THR A 136 29.71 3.29 0.57
N ASN A 137 30.72 2.66 -0.04
CA ASN A 137 31.89 3.34 -0.61
C ASN A 137 31.68 3.83 -2.06
N ASP A 138 30.45 3.77 -2.59
CA ASP A 138 30.08 4.19 -3.95
C ASP A 138 30.93 3.53 -5.06
N LEU A 139 31.36 2.29 -4.85
CA LEU A 139 32.17 1.49 -5.78
C LEU A 139 31.33 0.73 -6.83
N VAL A 140 30.00 0.91 -6.79
CA VAL A 140 29.03 0.24 -7.65
C VAL A 140 27.99 1.26 -8.14
N PRO A 141 27.36 1.04 -9.31
CA PRO A 141 26.34 1.93 -9.84
C PRO A 141 25.15 2.07 -8.89
N ARG A 142 24.37 3.14 -9.06
CA ARG A 142 23.20 3.39 -8.20
C ARG A 142 22.09 2.38 -8.46
N ARG A 143 21.27 2.11 -7.43
CA ARG A 143 20.20 1.09 -7.47
C ARG A 143 18.96 1.49 -8.27
N GLY A 144 18.81 2.76 -8.66
CA GLY A 144 17.62 3.24 -9.35
C GLY A 144 17.67 3.09 -10.87
N LEU A 145 16.56 3.42 -11.52
CA LEU A 145 16.46 3.34 -12.98
C LEU A 145 17.27 4.49 -13.62
N ALA A 146 18.00 4.18 -14.70
CA ALA A 146 18.84 5.14 -15.45
C ALA A 146 19.86 5.90 -14.56
N ASP A 147 20.55 5.17 -13.68
CA ASP A 147 21.59 5.68 -12.78
C ASP A 147 21.11 6.76 -11.77
N THR A 148 19.81 6.74 -11.47
CA THR A 148 19.24 7.54 -10.39
C THR A 148 19.32 6.80 -9.05
N ASN A 149 19.17 7.52 -7.93
CA ASN A 149 19.03 6.91 -6.61
C ASN A 149 17.59 6.47 -6.31
N GLN A 150 16.65 6.73 -7.21
CA GLN A 150 15.23 6.51 -6.99
C GLN A 150 14.81 5.15 -7.53
N GLN A 151 14.18 4.36 -6.66
CA GLN A 151 13.73 3.00 -7.00
C GLN A 151 12.22 2.92 -7.23
N ILE A 152 11.45 3.92 -6.79
CA ILE A 152 10.00 3.91 -6.85
C ILE A 152 9.54 4.94 -7.87
N PHE A 153 8.71 4.48 -8.79
CA PHE A 153 8.18 5.26 -9.89
C PHE A 153 6.67 5.10 -9.96
N GLU A 154 5.96 6.17 -10.27
CA GLU A 154 4.60 6.12 -10.75
C GLU A 154 4.63 5.86 -12.26
N VAL A 155 3.77 4.97 -12.74
CA VAL A 155 3.82 4.49 -14.12
C VAL A 155 2.47 4.68 -14.78
N PHE A 156 2.55 5.25 -15.99
CA PHE A 156 1.44 5.34 -16.92
C PHE A 156 1.75 4.44 -18.12
N LEU A 157 0.95 3.40 -18.30
CA LEU A 157 1.10 2.40 -19.35
C LEU A 157 0.29 2.79 -20.57
N ASN A 158 0.79 2.45 -21.76
CA ASN A 158 0.01 2.54 -22.98
C ASN A 158 -1.04 1.41 -23.04
N LEU A 159 -2.17 1.65 -23.70
CA LEU A 159 -3.24 0.66 -23.91
C LEU A 159 -2.74 -0.59 -24.64
N GLU A 160 -1.79 -0.44 -25.57
CA GLU A 160 -1.18 -1.58 -26.27
C GLU A 160 -0.41 -2.49 -25.31
N PHE A 161 0.41 -1.88 -24.45
CA PHE A 161 1.14 -2.60 -23.42
C PHE A 161 0.17 -3.32 -22.47
N ARG A 162 -0.94 -2.65 -22.10
CA ARG A 162 -1.95 -3.25 -21.25
C ARG A 162 -2.60 -4.48 -21.90
N LYS A 163 -2.94 -4.42 -23.19
CA LYS A 163 -3.51 -5.58 -23.92
C LYS A 163 -2.55 -6.76 -23.94
N LEU A 164 -1.27 -6.52 -24.22
CA LEU A 164 -0.24 -7.56 -24.20
C LEU A 164 -0.05 -8.15 -22.81
N PHE A 165 -0.07 -7.31 -21.77
CA PHE A 165 0.02 -7.76 -20.39
C PHE A 165 -1.18 -8.66 -20.01
N ASP A 166 -2.40 -8.26 -20.35
CA ASP A 166 -3.61 -9.05 -20.10
C ASP A 166 -3.60 -10.38 -20.88
N GLN A 167 -3.08 -10.40 -22.11
CA GLN A 167 -2.91 -11.62 -22.90
C GLN A 167 -1.96 -12.62 -22.20
N ILE A 168 -0.78 -12.16 -21.78
CA ILE A 168 0.18 -13.01 -21.06
C ILE A 168 -0.41 -13.54 -19.75
N GLN A 169 -1.12 -12.69 -19.00
CA GLN A 169 -1.76 -13.09 -17.75
C GLN A 169 -2.84 -14.17 -17.98
N SER A 170 -3.68 -14.01 -19.01
CA SER A 170 -4.70 -14.99 -19.35
C SER A 170 -4.12 -16.34 -19.81
N ASN A 171 -2.97 -16.33 -20.50
CA ASN A 171 -2.30 -17.54 -20.96
C ASN A 171 -1.61 -18.32 -19.83
N THR A 172 -1.32 -17.65 -18.72
CA THR A 172 -0.58 -18.23 -17.58
C THR A 172 -1.51 -18.77 -16.49
N GLN A 173 -2.80 -18.42 -16.47
CA GLN A 173 -3.78 -19.03 -15.56
C GLN A 173 -4.16 -20.44 -16.05
N PRO A 174 -3.86 -21.51 -15.28
CA PRO A 174 -4.33 -22.84 -15.62
C PRO A 174 -5.83 -22.91 -15.31
N ASP A 175 -6.67 -22.70 -16.31
CA ASP A 175 -8.06 -23.13 -16.24
C ASP A 175 -8.07 -24.66 -16.09
N THR A 176 -8.41 -25.16 -14.90
CA THR A 176 -8.48 -26.59 -14.57
C THR A 176 -9.37 -27.37 -15.56
N THR A 177 -10.37 -26.70 -16.13
CA THR A 177 -11.28 -27.19 -17.18
C THR A 177 -10.61 -27.29 -18.55
N ARG A 178 -9.69 -26.37 -18.88
CA ARG A 178 -8.93 -26.40 -20.14
C ARG A 178 -7.77 -27.40 -20.08
N THR A 179 -7.14 -27.60 -18.93
CA THR A 179 -6.04 -28.58 -18.78
C THR A 179 -6.50 -30.01 -19.06
N LEU A 180 -7.73 -30.38 -18.67
CA LEU A 180 -8.31 -31.70 -18.98
C LEU A 180 -8.63 -31.87 -20.47
N GLN A 181 -9.15 -30.83 -21.13
CA GLN A 181 -9.41 -30.84 -22.58
C GLN A 181 -8.12 -30.76 -23.42
N MET A 182 -7.07 -30.14 -22.89
CA MET A 182 -5.77 -29.98 -23.54
C MET A 182 -4.91 -31.25 -23.41
N MET A 183 -4.98 -31.96 -22.28
CA MET A 183 -4.39 -33.31 -22.11
C MET A 183 -4.91 -34.31 -23.15
N GLN A 184 -6.17 -34.20 -23.57
CA GLN A 184 -6.75 -35.04 -24.61
C GLN A 184 -6.28 -34.69 -26.04
N ARG A 185 -5.62 -33.54 -26.26
CA ARG A 185 -5.16 -33.07 -27.59
C ARG A 185 -3.64 -33.05 -27.75
N LEU A 186 -2.88 -33.46 -26.73
CA LEU A 186 -1.42 -33.37 -26.69
C LEU A 186 -0.75 -34.61 -27.32
N SER A 187 -0.77 -34.72 -28.65
CA SER A 187 0.09 -35.68 -29.36
C SER A 187 0.95 -35.14 -30.51
N SER A 188 0.98 -33.83 -30.84
CA SER A 188 1.89 -33.38 -31.92
C SER A 188 2.25 -31.89 -32.05
N GLN A 189 1.80 -30.96 -31.19
CA GLN A 189 1.94 -29.50 -31.46
C GLN A 189 2.56 -28.65 -30.32
N THR A 190 3.50 -29.20 -29.54
CA THR A 190 4.04 -28.52 -28.35
C THR A 190 5.16 -27.50 -28.61
N LEU A 191 5.87 -27.58 -29.74
CA LEU A 191 7.03 -26.71 -30.03
C LEU A 191 6.66 -25.26 -30.49
N PRO A 192 5.70 -25.05 -31.42
CA PRO A 192 5.43 -23.69 -31.94
C PRO A 192 4.79 -22.75 -30.91
N LEU A 193 3.99 -23.29 -29.99
CA LEU A 193 3.27 -22.50 -28.96
C LEU A 193 4.20 -21.99 -27.85
N LEU A 194 5.24 -22.75 -27.51
CA LEU A 194 6.27 -22.33 -26.55
C LEU A 194 7.19 -21.26 -27.13
N GLU A 195 7.51 -21.35 -28.42
CA GLU A 195 8.28 -20.31 -29.13
C GLU A 195 7.49 -19.01 -29.30
N SER A 196 6.20 -19.09 -29.64
CA SER A 196 5.30 -17.93 -29.71
C SER A 196 5.20 -17.19 -28.36
N ASN A 197 4.96 -17.91 -27.26
CA ASN A 197 4.89 -17.32 -25.91
C ASN A 197 6.21 -16.69 -25.44
N LYS A 198 7.36 -17.27 -25.83
CA LYS A 198 8.67 -16.66 -25.55
C LYS A 198 8.86 -15.37 -26.33
N ASN A 199 8.51 -15.36 -27.61
CA ASN A 199 8.63 -14.19 -28.48
C ASN A 199 7.72 -13.04 -28.03
N GLU A 200 6.49 -13.34 -27.59
CA GLU A 200 5.54 -12.35 -27.05
C GLU A 200 6.01 -11.74 -25.72
N LYS A 201 6.61 -12.54 -24.82
CA LYS A 201 7.25 -12.00 -23.60
C LYS A 201 8.44 -11.10 -23.96
N ILE A 202 9.26 -11.48 -24.92
CA ILE A 202 10.44 -10.71 -25.36
C ILE A 202 10.01 -9.38 -26.02
N THR A 203 8.94 -9.35 -26.81
CA THR A 203 8.42 -8.11 -27.41
C THR A 203 7.85 -7.16 -26.36
N VAL A 204 7.14 -7.66 -25.35
CA VAL A 204 6.64 -6.84 -24.23
C VAL A 204 7.79 -6.21 -23.44
N TRP A 205 8.85 -6.97 -23.15
CA TRP A 205 10.05 -6.42 -22.50
C TRP A 205 10.77 -5.39 -23.38
N LYS A 206 10.87 -5.61 -24.69
CA LYS A 206 11.43 -4.63 -25.64
C LYS A 206 10.58 -3.35 -25.73
N GLN A 207 9.25 -3.46 -25.64
CA GLN A 207 8.36 -2.30 -25.65
C GLN A 207 8.37 -1.56 -24.31
N MET A 208 8.59 -2.26 -23.19
CA MET A 208 8.92 -1.63 -21.90
C MET A 208 10.23 -0.84 -21.99
N GLN A 209 11.26 -1.35 -22.66
CA GLN A 209 12.58 -0.70 -22.74
C GLN A 209 12.58 0.69 -23.40
N ASN A 210 11.57 1.03 -24.21
CA ASN A 210 11.37 2.38 -24.73
C ASN A 210 10.60 3.27 -23.74
N PHE A 211 10.95 3.20 -22.45
CA PHE A 211 10.32 4.00 -21.42
C PHE A 211 10.90 5.41 -21.38
N ASN A 212 10.04 6.40 -21.15
CA ASN A 212 10.48 7.77 -20.89
C ASN A 212 10.43 8.02 -19.39
N ILE A 213 11.59 8.30 -18.78
CA ILE A 213 11.65 8.79 -17.41
C ILE A 213 11.36 10.29 -17.43
N LYS A 214 10.34 10.71 -16.70
CA LYS A 214 10.02 12.13 -16.49
C LYS A 214 10.00 12.44 -15.00
N GLN A 215 10.31 13.68 -14.66
CA GLN A 215 10.09 14.20 -13.31
C GLN A 215 8.80 15.03 -13.33
N LYS A 216 7.90 14.80 -12.37
CA LYS A 216 6.70 15.65 -12.23
C LYS A 216 7.11 17.03 -11.73
N THR A 217 6.65 18.07 -12.41
CA THR A 217 6.70 19.43 -11.86
C THR A 217 5.73 19.56 -10.67
N PHE A 218 5.97 20.53 -9.78
CA PHE A 218 5.08 20.76 -8.62
C PHE A 218 3.63 21.01 -9.05
N ILE A 219 3.42 21.72 -10.16
CA ILE A 219 2.08 22.02 -10.68
C ILE A 219 1.41 20.73 -11.17
N GLU A 220 2.12 19.88 -11.90
CA GLU A 220 1.59 18.58 -12.35
C GLU A 220 1.25 17.65 -11.18
N LYS A 221 2.01 17.69 -10.08
CA LYS A 221 1.69 16.94 -8.86
C LYS A 221 0.38 17.41 -8.22
N ILE A 222 0.16 18.72 -8.14
CA ILE A 222 -1.06 19.29 -7.54
C ILE A 222 -2.27 19.09 -8.47
N ALA A 223 -2.09 19.31 -9.77
CA ALA A 223 -3.15 19.20 -10.76
C ALA A 223 -3.54 17.74 -11.09
N GLY A 224 -2.76 16.76 -10.63
CA GLY A 224 -2.99 15.35 -10.98
C GLY A 224 -2.87 15.09 -12.48
N ALA A 225 -2.00 15.83 -13.18
CA ALA A 225 -1.91 15.79 -14.63
C ALA A 225 -1.43 14.43 -15.12
N ILE A 226 -2.22 13.80 -16.00
CA ILE A 226 -1.90 12.52 -16.64
C ILE A 226 -0.98 12.81 -17.83
N PRO A 227 0.22 12.20 -17.91
CA PRO A 227 1.09 12.37 -19.06
C PRO A 227 0.52 11.70 -20.31
N ASP A 228 0.87 12.25 -21.48
CA ASP A 228 0.59 11.58 -22.74
C ASP A 228 1.43 10.28 -22.87
N THR A 229 0.75 9.15 -22.92
CA THR A 229 1.31 7.80 -23.08
C THR A 229 1.38 7.32 -24.52
N SER A 230 1.05 8.18 -25.51
CA SER A 230 1.03 7.83 -26.94
C SER A 230 2.36 7.27 -27.45
N LYS A 231 3.48 7.77 -26.93
CA LYS A 231 4.85 7.40 -27.36
C LYS A 231 5.44 6.20 -26.62
N GLY A 232 4.74 5.64 -25.62
CA GLY A 232 5.24 4.55 -24.79
C GLY A 232 4.94 4.75 -23.30
N PRO A 233 5.30 3.78 -22.44
CA PRO A 233 5.08 3.88 -21.00
C PRO A 233 5.94 5.00 -20.40
N VAL A 234 5.34 5.79 -19.52
CA VAL A 234 6.00 6.92 -18.85
C VAL A 234 6.22 6.57 -17.39
N PHE A 235 7.47 6.68 -16.94
CA PHE A 235 7.87 6.44 -15.56
C PHE A 235 8.17 7.80 -14.93
N MET A 236 7.35 8.15 -13.96
CA MET A 236 7.48 9.36 -13.19
C MET A 236 8.12 9.04 -11.85
N ASN A 237 9.17 9.75 -11.49
CA ASN A 237 9.77 9.54 -10.19
C ASN A 237 8.84 10.06 -9.07
N ASP A 238 8.38 9.15 -8.22
CA ASP A 238 7.63 9.45 -7.01
C ASP A 238 7.94 8.42 -5.91
N GLN A 239 8.86 8.77 -5.01
CA GLN A 239 9.29 7.89 -3.93
C GLN A 239 8.17 7.49 -2.96
N ASN A 240 7.14 8.33 -2.85
CA ASN A 240 6.06 8.14 -1.88
C ASN A 240 4.73 7.76 -2.54
N GLY A 241 4.63 7.75 -3.87
CA GLY A 241 3.36 7.51 -4.57
C GLY A 241 2.68 6.19 -4.21
N ILE A 242 3.45 5.14 -3.95
CA ILE A 242 2.93 3.81 -3.55
C ILE A 242 2.04 3.88 -2.30
N ILE A 243 2.25 4.88 -1.44
CA ILE A 243 1.43 5.12 -0.25
C ILE A 243 -0.06 5.16 -0.58
N TYR A 244 -0.44 5.76 -1.70
CA TYR A 244 -1.85 5.92 -2.08
C TYR A 244 -2.56 4.58 -2.30
N CYS A 245 -1.83 3.53 -2.71
CA CYS A 245 -2.38 2.18 -2.83
C CYS A 245 -2.45 1.43 -1.49
N LEU A 246 -1.84 1.94 -0.42
CA LEU A 246 -1.80 1.31 0.91
C LEU A 246 -2.85 1.94 1.83
N LEU A 247 -3.19 1.26 2.94
CA LEU A 247 -4.07 1.86 3.95
C LEU A 247 -3.49 3.16 4.53
N TYR A 248 -2.16 3.33 4.50
CA TYR A 248 -1.47 4.56 4.88
C TYR A 248 -1.95 5.79 4.08
N GLY A 249 -2.22 5.64 2.77
CA GLY A 249 -2.71 6.74 1.92
C GLY A 249 -4.20 7.00 2.09
N LEU A 250 -4.98 5.94 2.32
CA LEU A 250 -6.43 6.00 2.52
C LEU A 250 -6.85 6.38 3.95
N GLU A 251 -5.90 6.57 4.85
CA GLU A 251 -6.14 6.74 6.27
C GLU A 251 -6.99 7.96 6.61
N THR A 252 -6.83 9.07 5.89
CA THR A 252 -7.67 10.27 6.06
C THR A 252 -9.14 9.98 5.77
N HIS A 253 -9.43 9.23 4.70
CA HIS A 253 -10.79 8.81 4.37
C HIS A 253 -11.36 7.86 5.42
N LEU A 254 -10.57 6.89 5.87
CA LEU A 254 -10.97 5.97 6.94
C LEU A 254 -11.21 6.70 8.27
N MET A 255 -10.42 7.72 8.58
CA MET A 255 -10.57 8.51 9.80
C MET A 255 -11.88 9.30 9.79
N VAL A 256 -12.24 9.94 8.67
CA VAL A 256 -13.54 10.61 8.53
C VAL A 256 -14.68 9.61 8.71
N PHE A 257 -14.59 8.44 8.07
CA PHE A 257 -15.58 7.37 8.22
C PHE A 257 -15.73 6.92 9.68
N TYR A 258 -14.63 6.70 10.40
CA TYR A 258 -14.66 6.29 11.81
C TYR A 258 -15.23 7.37 12.73
N ILE A 259 -14.89 8.66 12.52
CA ILE A 259 -15.47 9.76 13.30
C ILE A 259 -16.98 9.82 13.08
N SER A 260 -17.44 9.76 11.84
CA SER A 260 -18.88 9.78 11.52
C SER A 260 -19.61 8.58 12.12
N LEU A 261 -19.02 7.39 12.04
CA LEU A 261 -19.63 6.17 12.59
C LEU A 261 -19.63 6.18 14.12
N TYR A 262 -18.54 6.62 14.76
CA TYR A 262 -18.43 6.68 16.22
C TYR A 262 -19.46 7.65 16.81
N THR A 263 -19.54 8.87 16.28
CA THR A 263 -20.47 9.90 16.77
C THR A 263 -21.94 9.47 16.65
N ALA A 264 -22.32 8.82 15.54
CA ALA A 264 -23.66 8.27 15.37
C ALA A 264 -23.97 7.18 16.41
N LEU A 265 -23.00 6.30 16.69
CA LEU A 265 -23.16 5.21 17.65
C LEU A 265 -23.14 5.68 19.11
N ASP A 266 -22.31 6.67 19.46
CA ASP A 266 -22.31 7.24 20.81
C ASP A 266 -23.64 7.94 21.13
N TYR A 267 -24.21 8.63 20.14
CA TYR A 267 -25.52 9.25 20.29
C TYR A 267 -26.64 8.22 20.52
N TRP A 268 -26.61 7.08 19.81
CA TRP A 268 -27.64 6.03 19.96
C TRP A 268 -27.45 5.12 21.17
N THR A 269 -26.21 4.93 21.62
CA THR A 269 -25.89 3.92 22.63
C THR A 269 -25.09 4.51 23.79
N ASN A 270 -23.81 4.20 23.87
CA ASN A 270 -22.87 4.62 24.89
C ASN A 270 -21.45 4.64 24.29
N PRO A 271 -20.52 5.42 24.86
CA PRO A 271 -19.20 5.63 24.26
C PRO A 271 -18.36 4.35 24.24
N VAL A 272 -18.55 3.49 25.24
CA VAL A 272 -17.85 2.20 25.34
C VAL A 272 -18.28 1.25 24.21
N LEU A 273 -19.58 1.15 23.94
CA LEU A 273 -20.11 0.29 22.89
C LEU A 273 -19.75 0.85 21.51
N ALA A 274 -19.86 2.17 21.32
CA ALA A 274 -19.40 2.85 20.13
C ALA A 274 -17.90 2.59 19.86
N GLY A 275 -17.04 2.73 20.87
CA GLY A 275 -15.61 2.41 20.76
C GLY A 275 -15.36 0.95 20.38
N PHE A 276 -16.03 -0.01 21.03
CA PHE A 276 -15.89 -1.43 20.72
C PHE A 276 -16.32 -1.79 19.30
N THR A 277 -17.46 -1.26 18.84
CA THR A 277 -17.95 -1.51 17.48
C THR A 277 -16.99 -0.96 16.43
N ILE A 278 -16.44 0.23 16.65
CA ILE A 278 -15.44 0.82 15.76
C ILE A 278 -14.15 -0.01 15.73
N TRP A 279 -13.70 -0.49 16.88
CA TRP A 279 -12.57 -1.42 16.96
C TRP A 279 -12.82 -2.72 16.17
N ALA A 280 -14.01 -3.31 16.30
CA ALA A 280 -14.38 -4.52 15.56
C ALA A 280 -14.44 -4.28 14.05
N VAL A 281 -15.02 -3.15 13.60
CA VAL A 281 -15.06 -2.75 12.19
C VAL A 281 -13.64 -2.58 11.64
N ASP A 282 -12.74 -1.95 12.40
CA ASP A 282 -11.35 -1.77 11.98
C ASP A 282 -10.60 -3.09 11.81
N LYS A 283 -10.77 -4.03 12.75
CA LYS A 283 -10.16 -5.38 12.65
C LYS A 283 -10.73 -6.16 11.46
N LEU A 284 -12.02 -6.06 11.19
CA LEU A 284 -12.64 -6.67 10.01
C LEU A 284 -12.10 -6.07 8.71
N LEU A 285 -11.97 -4.74 8.61
CA LEU A 285 -11.41 -4.07 7.44
C LEU A 285 -9.95 -4.45 7.21
N CYS A 286 -9.13 -4.49 8.27
CA CYS A 286 -7.74 -4.93 8.17
C CYS A 286 -7.65 -6.41 7.75
N GLY A 287 -8.44 -7.28 8.37
CA GLY A 287 -8.48 -8.71 8.04
C GLY A 287 -8.90 -8.97 6.60
N LEU A 288 -9.94 -8.28 6.13
CA LEU A 288 -10.41 -8.37 4.75
C LEU A 288 -9.36 -7.84 3.76
N ARG A 289 -8.65 -6.76 4.12
CA ARG A 289 -7.56 -6.21 3.29
C ARG A 289 -6.40 -7.19 3.16
N ILE A 290 -5.96 -7.81 4.26
CA ILE A 290 -4.90 -8.83 4.24
C ILE A 290 -5.34 -10.01 3.40
N TRP A 291 -6.54 -10.54 3.65
CA TRP A 291 -7.06 -11.71 2.95
C TRP A 291 -7.16 -11.48 1.43
N LEU A 292 -7.72 -10.33 1.01
CA LEU A 292 -7.76 -9.95 -0.41
C LEU A 292 -6.36 -9.73 -0.99
N GLY A 293 -5.46 -9.14 -0.21
CA GLY A 293 -4.08 -8.88 -0.58
C GLY A 293 -3.31 -10.17 -0.85
N GLU A 294 -3.32 -11.11 0.10
CA GLU A 294 -2.69 -12.43 -0.01
C GLU A 294 -3.25 -13.22 -1.19
N LYS A 295 -4.58 -13.25 -1.35
CA LYS A 295 -5.22 -13.92 -2.49
C LYS A 295 -4.78 -13.31 -3.83
N ASN A 296 -4.72 -11.99 -3.92
CA ASN A 296 -4.29 -11.30 -5.14
C ASN A 296 -2.81 -11.59 -5.45
N ILE A 297 -1.94 -11.64 -4.44
CA ILE A 297 -0.51 -11.96 -4.60
C ILE A 297 -0.31 -13.43 -4.97
N ALA A 298 -1.04 -14.36 -4.36
CA ALA A 298 -0.98 -15.78 -4.71
C ALA A 298 -1.33 -16.00 -6.19
N ILE A 299 -2.44 -15.40 -6.64
CA ILE A 299 -2.95 -15.57 -8.00
C ILE A 299 -2.03 -14.89 -9.02
N LYS A 300 -1.60 -13.64 -8.77
CA LYS A 300 -0.81 -12.85 -9.74
C LYS A 300 0.69 -13.14 -9.67
N GLY A 301 1.19 -13.53 -8.50
CA GLY A 301 2.59 -13.90 -8.29
C GLY A 301 2.89 -15.37 -8.58
N HIS A 302 1.86 -16.18 -8.91
CA HIS A 302 1.99 -17.64 -9.07
C HIS A 302 2.69 -18.33 -7.89
N LEU A 303 2.47 -17.80 -6.69
CA LEU A 303 3.01 -18.35 -5.45
C LEU A 303 1.98 -19.31 -4.86
N ASP A 304 2.43 -20.47 -4.39
CA ASP A 304 1.57 -21.37 -3.62
C ASP A 304 1.16 -20.68 -2.31
N SER A 305 -0.15 -20.65 -2.05
CA SER A 305 -0.76 -19.92 -0.94
C SER A 305 -0.25 -20.37 0.42
N LYS A 306 0.27 -21.61 0.51
CA LYS A 306 0.89 -22.17 1.72
C LYS A 306 2.12 -21.39 2.19
N TYR A 307 2.82 -20.69 1.29
CA TYR A 307 3.99 -19.88 1.64
C TYR A 307 3.65 -18.43 2.02
N LEU A 308 2.37 -18.06 1.98
CA LEU A 308 1.88 -16.74 2.38
C LEU A 308 1.35 -16.71 3.81
N LEU A 309 0.90 -17.85 4.33
CA LEU A 309 0.39 -18.00 5.69
C LEU A 309 1.57 -18.17 6.66
N GLY A 310 1.92 -17.10 7.36
CA GLY A 310 2.89 -17.11 8.46
C GLY A 310 2.56 -16.05 9.49
#